data_AF-A0A5J5EF74-F1
#
_entry.id   AF-A0A5J5EF74-F1
#
_cell.length_a   1.000
_cell.length_b   1.000
_cell.length_c   1.000
_cell.angle_alpha   90.00
_cell.angle_beta   90.00
_cell.angle_gamma   90.00
#
_symmetry.space_group_name_H-M   'P 1'
#
loop_
_entity.id
_entity.type
_entity.pdbx_description
1 polymer ?
#
loop_
_entity_poly.entity_id
_entity_poly.type
_entity_poly.pdbx_seq_one_letter_code
_entity_poly.pdbx_strand_id
1 'polypeptide(L)'
;MDTGLLFSLLRVLELLTLIPIWGMLSWFVNAWQPATTPPDYILFLFIVSLLATVYALLTLLDYRANRWTPLYVSLLDLCFFGVLIGGVVVLAPYAQHTDCLSYTAAPRVVYYGNGSGSFSAGALAANRQCLMLKASWGLGVVDVLLFFFTAVLAWMGWYGSGVVVVRRSGRRGRW
;
A
#
# COMPACT_ATOMS: atom_id res chain seq x y z
N MET A 1 8.08 21.21 14.03
CA MET A 1 7.30 19.98 13.80
C MET A 1 8.13 18.84 14.35
N ASP A 2 7.61 18.10 15.33
CA ASP A 2 8.36 17.03 15.98
C ASP A 2 8.54 15.88 14.99
N THR A 3 9.79 15.54 14.67
CA THR A 3 10.13 14.48 13.69
C THR A 3 9.49 13.13 14.05
N GLY A 4 9.31 12.86 15.35
CA GLY A 4 8.61 11.67 15.85
C GLY A 4 7.10 11.65 15.55
N LEU A 5 6.42 12.80 15.53
CA LEU A 5 5.00 12.88 15.16
C LEU A 5 4.81 12.64 13.66
N LEU A 6 5.67 13.24 12.82
CA LEU A 6 5.65 13.02 11.37
C LEU A 6 5.91 11.54 11.03
N PHE A 7 6.87 10.92 11.71
CA PHE A 7 7.13 9.49 11.56
C PHE A 7 5.90 8.64 11.90
N SER A 8 5.25 8.89 13.04
CA SER A 8 4.05 8.14 13.42
C SER A 8 2.87 8.36 12.48
N LEU A 9 2.68 9.59 11.97
CA LEU A 9 1.61 9.90 11.01
C LEU A 9 1.82 9.20 9.68
N LEU A 10 3.06 9.17 9.17
CA LEU A 10 3.37 8.45 7.93
C LEU A 10 3.17 6.95 8.08
N ARG A 11 3.51 6.35 9.22
CA ARG A 11 3.21 4.93 9.50
C ARG A 11 1.72 4.62 9.48
N VAL A 12 0.88 5.49 10.04
CA VAL A 12 -0.57 5.32 9.98
C VAL A 12 -1.08 5.48 8.56
N LEU A 13 -0.50 6.40 7.78
CA LEU A 13 -0.84 6.59 6.38
C LEU A 13 -0.48 5.38 5.53
N GLU A 14 0.71 4.78 5.73
CA GLU A 14 1.12 3.50 5.14
C GLU A 14 0.07 2.42 5.46
N LEU A 15 -0.32 2.25 6.72
CA LEU A 15 -1.34 1.25 7.08
C LEU A 15 -2.68 1.47 6.36
N LEU A 16 -3.11 2.73 6.23
CA LEU A 16 -4.35 3.08 5.56
C LEU A 16 -4.33 2.80 4.05
N THR A 17 -3.18 2.89 3.40
CA THR A 17 -3.01 2.57 1.98
C THR A 17 -2.76 1.09 1.73
N LEU A 18 -2.02 0.40 2.61
CA LEU A 18 -1.75 -1.02 2.45
C LEU A 18 -2.97 -1.92 2.69
N ILE A 19 -3.83 -1.61 3.68
CA ILE A 19 -5.04 -2.39 3.98
C ILE A 19 -5.94 -2.57 2.73
N PRO A 20 -6.32 -1.50 2.00
CA PRO A 20 -7.14 -1.65 0.81
C PRO A 20 -6.40 -2.35 -0.33
N ILE A 21 -5.07 -2.27 -0.44
CA ILE A 21 -4.32 -2.98 -1.48
C ILE A 21 -4.49 -4.49 -1.36
N TRP A 22 -4.08 -5.09 -0.24
CA TRP A 22 -4.20 -6.53 -0.08
C TRP A 22 -5.67 -6.97 0.03
N GLY A 23 -6.56 -6.10 0.53
CA GLY A 23 -8.01 -6.32 0.54
C GLY A 23 -8.58 -6.48 -0.88
N MET A 24 -8.26 -5.59 -1.81
CA MET A 24 -8.69 -5.70 -3.21
C MET A 24 -8.07 -6.90 -3.93
N LEU A 25 -6.79 -7.19 -3.65
CA LEU A 25 -6.06 -8.31 -4.26
C LEU A 25 -6.57 -9.68 -3.77
N SER A 26 -7.05 -9.78 -2.52
CA SER A 26 -7.58 -11.02 -1.95
C SER A 26 -8.78 -11.58 -2.73
N TRP A 27 -9.61 -10.70 -3.29
CA TRP A 27 -10.75 -11.11 -4.11
C TRP A 27 -10.29 -11.85 -5.37
N PHE A 28 -9.22 -11.38 -6.01
CA PHE A 28 -8.66 -12.04 -7.18
C PHE A 28 -8.15 -13.43 -6.82
N VAL A 29 -7.43 -13.58 -5.69
CA VAL A 29 -6.91 -14.88 -5.25
C VAL A 29 -8.05 -15.91 -5.07
N ASN A 30 -9.17 -15.50 -4.48
CA ASN A 30 -10.34 -16.38 -4.32
C ASN A 30 -11.04 -16.67 -5.66
N ALA A 31 -11.11 -15.70 -6.57
CA ALA A 31 -11.79 -15.86 -7.85
C ALA A 31 -11.12 -16.88 -8.79
N TRP A 32 -9.83 -17.19 -8.60
CA TRP A 32 -9.10 -18.15 -9.43
C TRP A 32 -9.22 -19.61 -8.97
N GLN A 33 -9.74 -19.88 -7.76
CA GLN A 33 -10.00 -21.24 -7.30
C GLN A 33 -11.39 -21.73 -7.77
N PRO A 34 -11.55 -22.91 -8.40
CA PRO A 34 -10.61 -24.04 -8.48
C PRO A 34 -10.04 -24.36 -9.90
N ALA A 35 -10.16 -23.47 -10.89
CA ALA A 35 -9.89 -23.82 -12.29
C ALA A 35 -8.48 -23.44 -12.82
N THR A 36 -7.78 -22.47 -12.22
CA THR A 36 -6.49 -21.99 -12.78
C THR A 36 -5.60 -21.36 -11.70
N THR A 37 -4.28 -21.48 -11.85
CA THR A 37 -3.30 -20.79 -11.00
C THR A 37 -3.47 -19.27 -11.15
N PRO A 38 -3.58 -18.50 -10.05
CA PRO A 38 -3.65 -17.03 -10.13
C PRO A 38 -2.36 -16.47 -10.77
N PRO A 39 -2.43 -15.35 -11.50
CA PRO A 39 -1.26 -14.77 -12.15
C PRO A 39 -0.19 -14.30 -11.14
N ASP A 40 1.07 -14.63 -11.41
CA ASP A 40 2.21 -14.40 -10.50
C ASP A 40 2.38 -12.92 -10.09
N TYR A 41 2.07 -12.00 -11.01
CA TYR A 41 2.21 -10.57 -10.79
C TYR A 41 1.29 -10.06 -9.67
N ILE A 42 0.05 -10.56 -9.59
CA ILE A 42 -0.92 -10.21 -8.54
C ILE A 42 -0.45 -10.79 -7.19
N LEU A 43 0.03 -12.03 -7.23
CA LEU A 43 0.45 -12.77 -6.04
C LEU A 43 1.64 -12.11 -5.35
N PHE A 44 2.60 -11.60 -6.14
CA PHE A 44 3.77 -10.91 -5.61
C PHE A 44 3.38 -9.66 -4.82
N LEU A 45 2.59 -8.75 -5.42
CA LEU A 45 2.17 -7.52 -4.76
C LEU A 45 1.28 -7.79 -3.52
N PHE A 46 0.49 -8.87 -3.54
CA PHE A 46 -0.31 -9.31 -2.40
C PHE A 46 0.55 -9.77 -1.21
N ILE A 47 1.55 -10.62 -1.43
CA ILE A 47 2.42 -11.11 -0.36
C ILE A 47 3.25 -9.97 0.23
N VAL A 48 3.80 -9.12 -0.62
CA VAL A 48 4.66 -8.00 -0.19
C VAL A 48 3.87 -6.99 0.64
N SER A 49 2.64 -6.64 0.22
CA SER A 49 1.78 -5.75 1.00
C SER A 49 1.39 -6.36 2.35
N LEU A 50 1.10 -7.67 2.44
CA LEU A 50 0.86 -8.33 3.73
C LEU A 50 2.08 -8.25 4.67
N LEU A 51 3.28 -8.60 4.18
CA LEU A 51 4.49 -8.52 4.99
C LEU A 51 4.78 -7.08 5.44
N ALA A 52 4.58 -6.11 4.56
CA ALA A 52 4.74 -4.70 4.87
C ALA A 52 3.72 -4.21 5.91
N THR A 53 2.45 -4.66 5.87
CA THR A 53 1.47 -4.31 6.91
C THR A 53 1.85 -4.83 8.30
N VAL A 54 2.28 -6.09 8.37
CA VAL A 54 2.73 -6.69 9.63
C VAL A 54 3.92 -5.91 10.18
N TYR A 55 4.87 -5.55 9.31
CA TYR A 55 6.02 -4.75 9.69
C TYR A 55 5.66 -3.32 10.16
N ALA A 56 4.77 -2.63 9.45
CA ALA A 56 4.30 -1.30 9.84
C ALA A 56 3.55 -1.32 11.19
N LEU A 57 2.78 -2.39 11.47
CA LEU A 57 2.15 -2.58 12.78
C LEU A 57 3.17 -2.81 13.90
N LEU A 58 4.14 -3.69 13.66
CA LEU A 58 5.18 -3.99 14.66
C LEU A 58 5.98 -2.73 15.01
N THR A 59 6.46 -2.00 14.01
CA THR A 59 7.23 -0.76 14.21
C THR A 59 6.42 0.32 14.94
N LEU A 60 5.11 0.42 14.70
CA LEU A 60 4.23 1.36 15.41
C LEU A 60 4.06 1.00 16.89
N LEU A 61 3.92 -0.29 17.21
CA LEU A 61 3.86 -0.77 18.60
C LEU A 61 5.20 -0.61 19.31
N ASP A 62 6.29 -0.89 18.61
CA ASP A 62 7.65 -0.80 19.12
C ASP A 62 8.09 0.63 19.38
N TYR A 63 7.62 1.59 18.59
CA TYR A 63 7.79 3.01 18.86
C TYR A 63 7.14 3.41 20.19
N ARG A 64 5.95 2.88 20.51
CA ARG A 64 5.31 3.08 21.82
C ARG A 64 6.07 2.41 22.96
N ALA A 65 6.73 1.29 22.70
CA ALA A 65 7.51 0.55 23.69
C ALA A 65 8.92 1.12 23.91
N ASN A 66 9.36 2.11 23.11
CA ASN A 66 10.65 2.81 23.22
C ASN A 66 11.90 1.89 23.17
N ARG A 67 11.82 0.79 22.42
CA ARG A 67 12.82 -0.31 22.47
C ARG A 67 13.81 -0.36 21.30
N TRP A 68 13.64 0.45 20.25
CA TRP A 68 14.29 0.19 18.96
C TRP A 68 15.32 1.24 18.55
N THR A 69 16.39 0.76 17.92
CA THR A 69 17.42 1.60 17.31
C THR A 69 16.89 2.14 15.97
N PRO A 70 16.86 3.47 15.76
CA PRO A 70 16.28 4.08 14.55
C PRO A 70 16.99 3.66 13.25
N LEU A 71 18.22 3.18 13.35
CA LEU A 71 19.01 2.70 12.21
C LEU A 71 18.53 1.35 11.64
N TYR A 72 18.03 0.45 12.49
CA TYR A 72 17.50 -0.83 12.00
C TYR A 72 16.19 -0.64 11.23
N VAL A 73 15.38 0.31 11.68
CA VAL A 73 14.11 0.66 11.04
C VAL A 73 14.34 1.24 9.64
N SER A 74 15.28 2.18 9.47
CA SER A 74 15.57 2.77 8.16
C SER A 74 16.08 1.76 7.13
N LEU A 75 16.85 0.76 7.56
CA LEU A 75 17.36 -0.30 6.67
C LEU A 75 16.23 -1.21 6.20
N LEU A 76 15.32 -1.59 7.10
CA LEU A 76 14.16 -2.40 6.73
C LEU A 76 13.17 -1.64 5.84
N ASP A 77 12.93 -0.35 6.10
CA ASP A 77 12.11 0.49 5.21
C ASP A 77 12.68 0.56 3.79
N LEU A 78 14.00 0.67 3.64
CA LEU A 78 14.68 0.61 2.34
C LEU A 78 14.55 -0.76 1.64
N CYS A 79 14.50 -1.84 2.40
CA CYS A 79 14.24 -3.18 1.86
C CYS A 79 12.81 -3.28 1.32
N PHE A 80 11.81 -2.86 2.11
CA PHE A 80 10.42 -2.84 1.67
C PHE A 80 10.19 -1.90 0.47
N PHE A 81 10.87 -0.75 0.45
CA PHE A 81 10.92 0.15 -0.70
C PHE A 81 11.36 -0.58 -1.99
N GLY A 82 12.48 -1.31 -1.94
CA GLY A 82 12.99 -2.06 -3.10
C GLY A 82 12.05 -3.17 -3.56
N VAL A 83 11.49 -3.92 -2.62
CA VAL A 83 10.57 -5.03 -2.94
C VAL A 83 9.22 -4.52 -3.49
N LEU A 84 8.69 -3.43 -2.94
CA LEU A 84 7.46 -2.79 -3.44
C LEU A 84 7.65 -2.22 -4.85
N ILE A 85 8.81 -1.64 -5.15
CA ILE A 85 9.14 -1.22 -6.53
C ILE A 85 9.07 -2.43 -7.47
N GLY A 86 9.66 -3.56 -7.08
CA GLY A 86 9.57 -4.79 -7.86
C GLY A 86 8.13 -5.18 -8.17
N GLY A 87 7.25 -5.12 -7.17
CA GLY A 87 5.82 -5.43 -7.35
C GLY A 87 5.09 -4.46 -8.27
N VAL A 88 5.34 -3.16 -8.11
CA VAL A 88 4.74 -2.11 -8.96
C VAL A 88 5.21 -2.21 -10.40
N VAL A 89 6.49 -2.49 -10.64
CA VAL A 89 7.08 -2.60 -11.99
C VAL A 89 6.52 -3.80 -12.73
N VAL A 90 6.34 -4.94 -12.05
CA VAL A 90 5.76 -6.14 -12.66
C VAL A 90 4.27 -5.93 -13.02
N LEU A 91 3.54 -5.11 -12.25
CA LEU A 91 2.14 -4.75 -12.57
C LEU A 91 1.99 -3.62 -13.61
N ALA A 92 3.02 -2.78 -13.79
CA ALA A 92 2.97 -1.61 -14.66
C ALA A 92 2.45 -1.87 -16.09
N PRO A 93 2.94 -2.89 -16.84
CA PRO A 93 2.48 -3.10 -18.22
C PRO A 93 0.98 -3.43 -18.30
N TYR A 94 0.43 -4.08 -17.27
CA TYR A 94 -0.97 -4.47 -17.22
C TYR A 94 -1.89 -3.34 -16.74
N ALA A 95 -1.38 -2.38 -15.96
CA ALA A 95 -2.15 -1.25 -15.46
C ALA A 95 -2.14 -0.02 -16.40
N GLN A 96 -1.06 0.16 -17.17
CA GLN A 96 -0.84 1.35 -18.01
C GLN A 96 -1.50 1.27 -19.39
N HIS A 97 -1.56 0.08 -20.00
CA HIS A 97 -1.96 -0.08 -21.40
C HIS A 97 -3.37 -0.62 -21.62
N THR A 98 -4.19 -0.70 -20.57
CA THR A 98 -5.56 -1.21 -20.67
C THR A 98 -6.60 -0.12 -20.42
N ASP A 99 -7.46 0.11 -21.42
CA ASP A 99 -8.65 0.95 -21.28
C ASP A 99 -9.73 0.18 -20.52
N CYS A 100 -9.83 0.43 -19.21
CA CYS A 100 -10.81 -0.21 -18.33
C CYS A 100 -12.25 0.33 -18.53
N LEU A 101 -12.41 1.35 -19.37
CA LEU A 101 -13.67 2.02 -19.66
C LEU A 101 -13.97 1.86 -21.16
N SER A 102 -14.92 0.97 -21.48
CA SER A 102 -15.48 0.93 -22.83
C SER A 102 -16.76 1.76 -22.87
N TYR A 103 -16.76 2.80 -23.69
CA TYR A 103 -17.97 3.56 -24.01
C TYR A 103 -18.68 2.86 -25.17
N THR A 104 -19.74 2.13 -24.87
CA THR A 104 -20.63 1.57 -25.89
C THR A 104 -21.88 2.45 -25.96
N ALA A 105 -22.03 3.18 -27.07
CA ALA A 105 -23.27 3.87 -27.42
C ALA A 105 -24.34 2.84 -27.81
N ALA A 106 -24.89 2.14 -26.83
CA ALA A 106 -26.02 1.24 -27.04
C ALA A 106 -27.32 2.06 -27.00
N PRO A 107 -28.18 2.01 -28.03
CA PRO A 107 -29.48 2.67 -27.96
C PRO A 107 -30.30 2.05 -26.83
N ARG A 108 -30.56 2.82 -25.77
CA ARG A 108 -31.47 2.42 -24.70
C ARG A 108 -32.87 2.86 -25.10
N VAL A 109 -33.74 1.90 -25.43
CA VAL A 109 -35.16 2.16 -25.65
C VAL A 109 -35.81 2.30 -24.29
N VAL A 110 -36.35 3.48 -23.98
CA VAL A 110 -37.14 3.71 -22.77
C VAL A 110 -38.61 3.77 -23.18
N TYR A 111 -39.42 2.89 -22.60
CA TYR A 111 -40.86 2.85 -22.82
C TYR A 111 -41.53 3.75 -21.78
N TYR A 112 -42.15 4.85 -22.22
CA TYR A 112 -42.97 5.72 -21.38
C TYR A 112 -44.42 5.63 -21.87
N GLY A 113 -45.20 4.71 -21.29
CA GLY A 113 -46.60 4.50 -21.70
C GLY A 113 -46.73 4.01 -23.15
N ASN A 114 -47.68 4.59 -23.92
CA ASN A 114 -48.02 4.20 -25.31
C ASN A 114 -47.06 4.75 -26.39
N GLY A 115 -45.91 5.31 -26.01
CA GLY A 115 -44.89 5.82 -26.93
C GLY A 115 -43.50 5.26 -26.62
N SER A 116 -42.71 5.02 -27.66
CA SER A 116 -41.29 4.67 -27.55
C SER A 116 -40.43 5.84 -28.01
N GLY A 117 -39.52 6.29 -27.14
CA GLY A 117 -38.51 7.30 -27.45
C GLY A 117 -37.13 6.64 -27.44
N SER A 118 -36.38 6.77 -28.53
CA SER A 118 -35.00 6.30 -28.61
C SER A 118 -34.05 7.46 -28.36
N PHE A 119 -33.35 7.45 -27.23
CA PHE A 119 -32.27 8.40 -26.96
C PHE A 119 -30.96 7.62 -26.78
N SER A 120 -29.87 8.13 -27.35
CA SER A 120 -28.54 7.53 -27.25
C SER A 120 -27.95 7.83 -25.86
N ALA A 121 -28.40 7.12 -24.83
CA ALA A 121 -27.77 7.13 -23.52
C ALA A 121 -26.56 6.19 -23.55
N GLY A 122 -25.37 6.76 -23.70
CA GLY A 122 -24.13 5.98 -23.70
C GLY A 122 -23.99 5.16 -22.42
N ALA A 123 -23.87 3.84 -22.56
CA ALA A 123 -23.63 2.96 -21.43
C ALA A 123 -22.11 2.84 -21.23
N LEU A 124 -21.63 3.41 -20.12
CA LEU A 124 -20.27 3.21 -19.65
C LEU A 124 -20.14 1.76 -19.14
N ALA A 125 -19.65 0.86 -19.99
CA ALA A 125 -19.30 -0.49 -19.59
C ALA A 125 -17.91 -0.43 -18.95
N ALA A 126 -17.90 -0.33 -17.62
CA ALA A 126 -16.71 -0.30 -16.80
C ALA A 126 -16.33 -1.73 -16.37
N ASN A 127 -15.16 -2.22 -16.78
CA ASN A 127 -14.66 -3.50 -16.29
C ASN A 127 -14.15 -3.32 -14.86
N ARG A 128 -14.93 -3.79 -13.87
CA ARG A 128 -14.63 -3.69 -12.44
C ARG A 128 -13.27 -4.28 -12.09
N GLN A 129 -12.86 -5.37 -12.73
CA GLN A 129 -11.57 -6.03 -12.46
C GLN A 129 -10.38 -5.17 -12.89
N CYS A 130 -10.47 -4.55 -14.06
CA CYS A 130 -9.43 -3.68 -14.60
C CYS A 130 -9.27 -2.40 -13.75
N LEU A 131 -10.39 -1.81 -13.32
CA LEU A 131 -10.40 -0.63 -12.44
C LEU A 131 -9.76 -0.91 -11.08
N MET A 132 -10.06 -2.08 -10.49
CA MET A 132 -9.47 -2.51 -9.22
C MET A 132 -7.95 -2.73 -9.34
N LEU A 133 -7.49 -3.34 -10.43
CA LEU A 133 -6.06 -3.55 -10.69
C LEU A 133 -5.30 -2.23 -10.88
N LYS A 134 -5.92 -1.27 -11.57
CA LYS A 134 -5.32 0.06 -11.78
C LYS A 134 -5.27 0.88 -10.49
N ALA A 135 -6.30 0.77 -9.66
CA ALA A 135 -6.34 1.40 -8.35
C ALA A 135 -5.27 0.82 -7.41
N SER A 136 -5.10 -0.51 -7.37
CA SER A 136 -4.07 -1.14 -6.54
C SER A 136 -2.65 -0.79 -6.99
N TRP A 137 -2.41 -0.69 -8.30
CA TRP A 137 -1.13 -0.21 -8.83
C TRP A 137 -0.83 1.23 -8.37
N GLY A 138 -1.81 2.14 -8.48
CA GLY A 138 -1.65 3.52 -8.03
C GLY A 138 -1.38 3.64 -6.53
N LEU A 139 -2.11 2.89 -5.70
CA LEU A 139 -1.86 2.84 -4.26
C LEU A 139 -0.49 2.25 -3.93
N GLY A 140 -0.03 1.24 -4.68
CA GLY A 140 1.30 0.66 -4.52
C GLY A 140 2.43 1.67 -4.79
N VAL A 141 2.28 2.56 -5.79
CA VAL A 141 3.24 3.65 -6.03
C VAL A 141 3.29 4.63 -4.86
N VAL A 142 2.13 4.95 -4.27
CA VAL A 142 2.06 5.83 -3.10
C VAL A 142 2.81 5.19 -1.92
N ASP A 143 2.62 3.89 -1.68
CA ASP A 143 3.33 3.18 -0.61
C ASP A 143 4.84 3.15 -0.79
N VAL A 144 5.32 2.97 -2.03
CA VAL A 144 6.77 3.09 -2.33
C VAL A 144 7.31 4.43 -1.87
N LEU A 145 6.60 5.53 -2.14
CA LEU A 145 7.02 6.86 -1.70
C LEU A 145 6.95 7.01 -0.18
N LEU A 146 5.92 6.48 0.47
CA LEU A 146 5.78 6.56 1.92
C LEU A 146 6.91 5.83 2.65
N PHE A 147 7.24 4.60 2.24
CA PHE A 147 8.36 3.83 2.79
C PHE A 147 9.72 4.54 2.59
N PHE A 148 9.88 5.23 1.46
CA PHE A 148 11.08 6.04 1.23
C PHE A 148 11.16 7.23 2.20
N PHE A 149 10.07 7.97 2.38
CA PHE A 149 10.05 9.11 3.30
C PHE A 149 10.23 8.67 4.76
N THR A 150 9.65 7.54 5.18
CA THR A 150 9.85 7.00 6.53
C THR A 150 11.28 6.54 6.77
N ALA A 151 11.95 5.93 5.77
CA ALA A 151 13.37 5.60 5.85
C ALA A 151 14.25 6.85 6.05
N VAL A 152 13.99 7.92 5.28
CA VAL A 152 14.74 9.18 5.38
C VAL A 152 14.50 9.86 6.73
N LEU A 153 13.27 9.87 7.23
CA LEU A 153 12.95 10.44 8.55
C LEU A 153 13.59 9.65 9.70
N ALA A 154 13.59 8.32 9.62
CA ALA A 154 14.27 7.46 10.59
C ALA A 154 15.79 7.71 10.60
N TRP A 155 16.38 7.88 9.41
CA TRP A 155 17.78 8.24 9.24
C TRP A 155 18.09 9.61 9.86
N MET A 156 17.30 10.64 9.57
CA MET A 156 17.48 11.97 10.17
C MET A 156 17.31 11.95 11.70
N GLY A 157 16.38 11.16 12.22
CA GLY A 157 16.20 10.97 13.67
C GLY A 157 17.42 10.34 14.34
N TRP A 158 18.13 9.43 13.65
CA TRP A 158 19.38 8.86 14.14
C TRP A 158 20.52 9.90 14.18
N TYR A 159 20.71 10.70 13.12
CA TYR A 159 21.75 11.74 13.08
C TYR A 159 21.58 12.80 14.19
N GLY A 160 20.34 13.13 14.56
CA GLY A 160 20.06 14.07 15.65
C GLY A 160 20.30 13.49 17.05
N SER A 161 20.34 12.17 17.21
CA SER A 161 20.38 11.47 18.51
C SER A 161 21.79 11.08 18.96
N GLY A 162 22.85 11.64 18.35
CA GLY A 162 24.26 11.38 18.70
C GLY A 162 24.70 11.78 20.12
N VAL A 163 23.78 12.18 21.00
CA VAL A 163 24.05 12.39 22.43
C VAL A 163 23.95 11.05 23.15
N VAL A 164 25.12 10.49 23.45
CA VAL A 164 25.35 9.26 24.21
C VAL A 164 24.49 9.28 25.49
N VAL A 165 23.45 8.44 25.55
CA VAL A 165 22.72 8.21 26.80
C VAL A 165 23.66 7.39 27.70
N VAL A 166 24.38 8.07 28.59
CA VAL A 166 25.19 7.42 29.62
C VAL A 166 24.27 6.54 30.44
N ARG A 167 24.39 5.22 30.26
CA ARG A 167 23.73 4.25 31.12
C ARG A 167 24.25 4.51 32.53
N ARG A 168 23.47 5.20 33.36
CA ARG A 168 23.80 5.38 34.78
C ARG A 168 23.70 4.00 35.41
N SER A 169 24.83 3.29 35.43
CA SER A 169 25.03 2.07 36.21
C SER A 169 24.86 2.46 37.67
N GLY A 170 23.63 2.32 38.18
CA GLY A 170 23.33 2.41 39.61
C GLY A 170 24.08 1.32 40.34
N ARG A 171 25.29 1.64 40.80
CA ARG A 171 26.07 0.83 41.72
C ARG A 171 25.34 0.88 43.07
N ARG A 172 24.39 -0.05 43.25
CA ARG A 172 23.69 -0.24 44.52
C ARG A 172 24.70 -0.78 45.52
N GLY A 173 25.16 0.10 46.40
CA GLY A 173 26.08 -0.23 47.48
C GLY A 173 25.47 -1.28 48.40
N ARG A 174 26.24 -2.33 48.66
CA ARG A 174 26.19 -3.15 49.87
C ARG A 174 26.38 -2.25 51.08
N TRP A 175 25.51 -2.37 52.08
CA TRP A 175 25.82 -2.53 53.50
C TRP A 175 24.62 -3.24 54.14
#